data_AF-A0A4R0KNV7-F1
#
_entry.id   AF-A0A4R0KNV7-F1
#
_cell.length_a   1.000
_cell.length_b   1.000
_cell.length_c   1.000
_cell.angle_alpha   90.00
_cell.angle_beta   90.00
_cell.angle_gamma   90.00
#
_symmetry.space_group_name_H-M   'P 1'
#
loop_
_entity.id
_entity.type
_entity.pdbx_description
1 polymer ?
#
loop_
_entity_poly.entity_id
_entity_poly.type
_entity_poly.pdbx_seq_one_letter_code
_entity_poly.pdbx_strand_id
1 'polypeptide(L)'
;MTDTTAAERMVDRLLAVKWDDDVAYERRRSRARLASEFLRRTAQWALAVGATESWPFGDLAGAVDPAVAVDPALTARLALDAATAGEFPVRPTDAAAIVRWAALGDLPRQRFPELPDPYEPLLVLFGRGGAYTVANGAIELGYGTLPILSVAERASLAPQPIDAGSLDALDREG
;
A
#
# COMPACT_ATOMS: atom_id res chain seq x y z
N MET A 1 3.22 1.50 22.44
CA MET A 1 1.80 1.22 22.80
C MET A 1 1.07 1.05 21.49
N THR A 2 0.47 -0.11 21.26
CA THR A 2 -0.32 -0.37 20.04
C THR A 2 -1.59 0.45 20.04
N ASP A 3 -1.90 1.13 18.94
CA ASP A 3 -3.20 1.77 18.69
C ASP A 3 -4.16 0.78 18.03
N THR A 4 -4.85 -0.01 18.87
CA THR A 4 -5.81 -1.02 18.41
C THR A 4 -6.97 -0.39 17.63
N THR A 5 -7.44 0.80 18.02
CA THR A 5 -8.55 1.46 17.34
C THR A 5 -8.16 1.92 15.94
N ALA A 6 -6.92 2.39 15.74
CA ALA A 6 -6.41 2.68 14.40
C ALA A 6 -6.31 1.41 13.53
N ALA A 7 -5.85 0.30 14.10
CA ALA A 7 -5.80 -0.98 13.40
C ALA A 7 -7.20 -1.46 12.97
N GLU A 8 -8.20 -1.37 13.86
CA GLU A 8 -9.59 -1.75 13.57
C GLU A 8 -10.19 -0.91 12.43
N ARG A 9 -10.04 0.41 12.49
CA ARG A 9 -10.49 1.30 11.41
C ARG A 9 -9.82 0.96 10.07
N MET A 10 -8.55 0.54 10.10
CA MET A 10 -7.84 0.15 8.89
C MET A 10 -8.40 -1.15 8.31
N VAL A 11 -8.72 -2.13 9.15
CA VAL A 11 -9.43 -3.34 8.70
C VAL A 11 -10.75 -2.99 8.04
N ASP A 12 -11.57 -2.14 8.67
CA ASP A 12 -12.85 -1.73 8.10
C ASP A 12 -12.68 -0.98 6.77
N ARG A 13 -11.66 -0.12 6.66
CA ARG A 13 -11.30 0.58 5.40
C ARG A 13 -10.94 -0.41 4.29
N LEU A 14 -10.15 -1.45 4.59
CA LEU A 14 -9.74 -2.47 3.62
C LEU A 14 -10.92 -3.36 3.20
N LEU A 15 -11.81 -3.72 4.13
CA LEU A 15 -13.02 -4.50 3.85
C LEU A 15 -14.04 -3.73 3.01
N ALA A 16 -14.02 -2.40 3.05
CA ALA A 16 -14.92 -1.55 2.28
C ALA A 16 -14.49 -1.32 0.82
N VAL A 17 -13.30 -1.82 0.43
CA VAL A 17 -12.80 -1.68 -0.94
C VAL A 17 -13.72 -2.42 -1.91
N LYS A 18 -14.06 -1.76 -3.03
CA LYS A 18 -14.80 -2.35 -4.14
C LYS A 18 -13.87 -2.68 -5.29
N TRP A 19 -13.84 -3.95 -5.69
CA TRP A 19 -13.01 -4.46 -6.77
C TRP A 19 -13.79 -4.38 -8.08
N ASP A 20 -13.55 -3.34 -8.86
CA ASP A 20 -14.19 -3.13 -10.16
C ASP A 20 -13.10 -2.92 -11.23
N ASP A 21 -12.94 -3.90 -12.13
CA ASP A 21 -11.90 -3.89 -13.15
C ASP A 21 -12.18 -2.92 -14.30
N ASP A 22 -13.45 -2.67 -14.61
CA ASP A 22 -13.84 -1.69 -15.63
C ASP A 22 -13.47 -0.28 -15.14
N VAL A 23 -13.81 0.02 -13.88
CA VAL A 23 -13.37 1.26 -13.21
C VAL A 23 -11.84 1.32 -13.11
N ALA A 24 -11.18 0.20 -12.84
CA ALA A 24 -9.72 0.14 -12.75
C ALA A 24 -9.05 0.46 -14.09
N TYR A 25 -9.63 0.01 -15.20
CA TYR A 25 -9.13 0.25 -16.55
C TYR A 25 -9.33 1.72 -16.97
N GLU A 26 -10.49 2.30 -16.67
CA GLU A 26 -10.74 3.74 -16.86
C GLU A 26 -9.71 4.58 -16.07
N ARG A 27 -9.30 4.11 -14.90
CA ARG A 27 -8.36 4.77 -13.98
C ARG A 27 -6.92 4.25 -14.08
N ARG A 28 -6.56 3.60 -15.19
CA ARG A 28 -5.27 2.91 -15.34
C ARG A 28 -4.05 3.78 -15.10
N ARG A 29 -4.11 5.07 -15.50
CA ARG A 29 -2.97 5.99 -15.38
C ARG A 29 -2.75 6.44 -13.95
N SER A 30 -3.81 6.83 -13.25
CA SER A 30 -3.72 7.17 -11.82
C SER A 30 -3.30 5.97 -10.98
N ARG A 31 -3.78 4.77 -11.31
CA ARG A 31 -3.35 3.53 -10.64
C ARG A 31 -1.86 3.23 -10.84
N ALA A 32 -1.32 3.39 -12.05
CA ALA A 32 0.11 3.26 -12.30
C ALA A 32 0.94 4.29 -11.49
N ARG A 33 0.47 5.54 -11.41
CA ARG A 33 1.10 6.59 -10.57
C ARG A 33 1.10 6.20 -9.09
N LEU A 34 -0.03 5.71 -8.58
CA LEU A 34 -0.18 5.32 -7.18
C LEU A 34 0.72 4.13 -6.82
N ALA A 35 0.85 3.13 -7.70
CA ALA A 35 1.78 2.03 -7.52
C ALA A 35 3.24 2.52 -7.49
N SER A 36 3.60 3.47 -8.35
CA SER A 36 4.93 4.10 -8.36
C SER A 36 5.21 4.89 -7.07
N GLU A 37 4.24 5.66 -6.60
CA GLU A 37 4.36 6.42 -5.35
C GLU A 37 4.42 5.50 -4.13
N PHE A 38 3.67 4.39 -4.12
CA PHE A 38 3.77 3.35 -3.08
C PHE A 38 5.20 2.79 -3.00
N LEU A 39 5.76 2.36 -4.14
CA LEU A 39 7.14 1.86 -4.19
C LEU A 39 8.14 2.94 -3.75
N ARG A 40 7.95 4.19 -4.15
CA ARG A 40 8.81 5.32 -3.76
C ARG A 40 8.81 5.53 -2.25
N ARG A 41 7.63 5.63 -1.63
CA ARG A 41 7.52 5.91 -0.19
C ARG A 41 8.00 4.74 0.66
N THR A 42 7.65 3.50 0.30
CA THR A 42 8.17 2.32 0.99
C THR A 42 9.69 2.20 0.88
N ALA A 43 10.29 2.63 -0.24
CA ALA A 43 11.75 2.64 -0.40
C ALA A 43 12.41 3.66 0.53
N GLN A 44 11.83 4.86 0.64
CA GLN A 44 12.29 5.88 1.59
C GLN A 44 12.21 5.38 3.04
N TRP A 45 11.09 4.74 3.40
CA TRP A 45 10.94 4.13 4.72
C TRP A 45 11.95 3.02 4.96
N ALA A 46 12.13 2.10 4.01
CA ALA A 46 13.10 1.01 4.13
C ALA A 46 14.54 1.53 4.36
N LEU A 47 14.92 2.63 3.71
CA LEU A 47 16.21 3.30 3.98
C LEU A 47 16.25 3.88 5.39
N ALA A 48 15.19 4.58 5.83
CA ALA A 48 15.16 5.25 7.12
C ALA A 48 15.19 4.29 8.31
N VAL A 49 14.59 3.11 8.17
CA VAL A 49 14.52 2.09 9.24
C VAL A 49 15.51 0.93 9.04
N GLY A 50 16.38 0.99 8.02
CA GLY A 50 17.36 -0.05 7.73
C GLY A 50 16.77 -1.38 7.24
N ALA A 51 15.56 -1.38 6.68
CA ALA A 51 14.84 -2.56 6.19
C ALA A 51 14.97 -2.75 4.67
N THR A 52 16.13 -2.43 4.09
CA THR A 52 16.32 -2.42 2.62
C THR A 52 16.28 -3.81 1.99
N GLU A 53 16.66 -4.86 2.71
CA GLU A 53 16.72 -6.23 2.19
C GLU A 53 15.33 -6.86 2.00
N SER A 54 14.33 -6.38 2.73
CA SER A 54 12.95 -6.90 2.68
C SER A 54 12.01 -6.02 1.84
N TRP A 55 12.50 -4.92 1.28
CA TRP A 55 11.73 -4.03 0.42
C TRP A 55 11.30 -4.73 -0.89
N PRO A 56 10.09 -4.46 -1.46
CA PRO A 56 9.08 -3.48 -1.06
C PRO A 56 8.01 -3.97 -0.09
N PHE A 57 8.00 -5.27 0.23
CA PHE A 57 6.89 -5.92 0.97
C PHE A 57 7.26 -6.29 2.42
N GLY A 58 8.41 -5.82 2.89
CA GLY A 58 8.90 -6.05 4.24
C GLY A 58 8.03 -5.39 5.31
N ASP A 59 8.20 -5.87 6.54
CA ASP A 59 7.49 -5.35 7.71
C ASP A 59 8.12 -4.03 8.20
N LEU A 60 7.73 -2.93 7.55
CA LEU A 60 8.14 -1.59 7.95
C LEU A 60 7.69 -1.27 9.38
N ALA A 61 6.55 -1.81 9.81
CA ALA A 61 6.01 -1.51 11.13
C ALA A 61 6.85 -2.13 12.25
N GLY A 62 7.23 -3.39 12.11
CA GLY A 62 8.16 -4.05 13.01
C GLY A 62 9.57 -3.43 12.99
N ALA A 63 10.00 -2.87 11.85
CA ALA A 63 11.25 -2.13 11.77
C ALA A 63 11.20 -0.77 12.49
N VAL A 64 10.03 -0.10 12.52
CA VAL A 64 9.82 1.11 13.33
C VAL A 64 9.72 0.76 14.82
N ASP A 65 8.88 -0.19 15.19
CA ASP A 65 8.70 -0.62 16.59
C ASP A 65 8.53 -2.14 16.65
N PRO A 66 9.58 -2.89 17.07
CA PRO A 66 9.50 -4.34 17.21
C PRO A 66 8.42 -4.80 18.21
N ALA A 67 7.99 -3.92 19.13
CA ALA A 67 6.95 -4.22 20.11
C ALA A 67 5.53 -4.04 19.55
N VAL A 68 5.35 -3.52 18.32
CA VAL A 68 4.02 -3.39 17.71
C VAL A 68 3.45 -4.78 17.44
N ALA A 69 2.31 -5.05 18.07
CA ALA A 69 1.57 -6.29 17.94
C ALA A 69 0.12 -5.96 17.59
N VAL A 70 -0.41 -6.66 16.58
CA VAL A 70 -1.82 -6.63 16.20
C VAL A 70 -2.44 -7.97 16.56
N ASP A 71 -3.67 -7.95 17.07
CA ASP A 71 -4.42 -9.16 17.35
C ASP A 71 -4.56 -10.00 16.06
N PRO A 72 -4.09 -11.27 16.04
CA PRO A 72 -4.25 -12.14 14.89
C PRO A 72 -5.70 -12.28 14.42
N ALA A 73 -6.68 -12.23 15.34
CA ALA A 73 -8.10 -12.28 15.02
C ALA A 73 -8.55 -11.08 14.16
N LEU A 74 -7.93 -9.92 14.35
CA LEU A 74 -8.21 -8.73 13.55
C LEU A 74 -7.71 -8.90 12.11
N THR A 75 -6.49 -9.43 11.93
CA THR A 75 -5.97 -9.73 10.59
C THR A 75 -6.68 -10.91 9.92
N ALA A 76 -7.21 -11.86 10.68
CA ALA A 76 -7.97 -12.98 10.15
C ALA A 76 -9.28 -12.53 9.47
N ARG A 77 -9.85 -11.38 9.86
CA ARG A 77 -11.00 -10.78 9.17
C ARG A 77 -10.70 -10.38 7.72
N LEU A 78 -9.42 -10.15 7.39
CA LEU A 78 -8.96 -9.81 6.05
C LEU A 78 -8.57 -11.06 5.24
N ALA A 79 -8.67 -12.25 5.83
CA ALA A 79 -8.50 -13.49 5.10
C ALA A 79 -9.60 -13.60 4.03
N LEU A 80 -9.20 -14.04 2.85
CA LEU A 80 -10.09 -14.09 1.71
C LEU A 80 -11.02 -15.27 1.82
N ASP A 81 -12.31 -15.04 1.61
CA ASP A 81 -13.25 -16.11 1.38
C ASP A 81 -12.94 -16.75 0.03
N ALA A 82 -12.68 -18.05 0.02
CA ALA A 82 -12.43 -18.83 -1.18
C ALA A 82 -13.60 -18.74 -2.19
N ALA A 83 -14.82 -18.47 -1.74
CA ALA A 83 -15.97 -18.23 -2.60
C ALA A 83 -15.92 -16.87 -3.36
N THR A 84 -15.10 -15.94 -2.90
CA THR A 84 -14.87 -14.60 -3.51
C THR A 84 -13.51 -14.48 -4.21
N ALA A 85 -12.71 -15.55 -4.22
CA ALA A 85 -11.34 -15.57 -4.74
C ALA A 85 -11.20 -15.30 -6.26
N GLY A 86 -12.31 -15.18 -6.99
CA GLY A 86 -12.33 -14.77 -8.39
C GLY A 86 -12.17 -13.26 -8.61
N GLU A 87 -12.36 -12.44 -7.58
CA GLU A 87 -12.18 -10.98 -7.62
C GLU A 87 -10.87 -10.65 -6.91
N PHE A 88 -9.89 -10.19 -7.67
CA PHE A 88 -8.52 -10.02 -7.20
C PHE A 88 -8.46 -9.20 -5.89
N PRO A 89 -7.97 -9.77 -4.80
CA PRO A 89 -7.93 -9.05 -3.53
C PRO A 89 -6.56 -8.45 -3.22
N VAL A 90 -6.52 -7.54 -2.23
CA VAL A 90 -5.27 -7.23 -1.52
C VAL A 90 -4.65 -8.55 -1.05
N ARG A 91 -3.37 -8.77 -1.37
CA ARG A 91 -2.67 -9.96 -0.86
C ARG A 91 -2.71 -9.94 0.67
N PRO A 92 -3.08 -11.04 1.36
CA PRO A 92 -3.19 -11.06 2.82
C PRO A 92 -1.95 -10.53 3.56
N THR A 93 -0.77 -10.74 3.00
CA THR A 93 0.50 -10.22 3.52
C THR A 93 0.57 -8.70 3.49
N ASP A 94 0.11 -8.07 2.40
CA ASP A 94 0.11 -6.61 2.26
C ASP A 94 -0.95 -6.01 3.19
N ALA A 95 -2.12 -6.64 3.27
CA ALA A 95 -3.21 -6.23 4.16
C ALA A 95 -2.76 -6.25 5.63
N ALA A 96 -2.07 -7.33 6.05
CA ALA A 96 -1.51 -7.44 7.40
C ALA A 96 -0.45 -6.36 7.68
N ALA A 97 0.44 -6.08 6.73
CA ALA A 97 1.46 -5.03 6.87
C ALA A 97 0.83 -3.63 7.04
N ILE A 98 -0.20 -3.32 6.25
CA ILE A 98 -0.95 -2.05 6.33
C ILE A 98 -1.64 -1.91 7.70
N VAL A 99 -2.29 -2.96 8.20
CA VAL A 99 -2.95 -2.92 9.51
C VAL A 99 -1.94 -2.77 10.64
N ARG A 100 -0.82 -3.49 10.55
CA ARG A 100 0.26 -3.38 11.55
C ARG A 100 0.90 -2.00 11.56
N TRP A 101 1.03 -1.37 10.40
CA TRP A 101 1.46 0.02 10.29
C TRP A 101 0.47 0.98 10.95
N ALA A 102 -0.82 0.84 10.69
CA ALA A 102 -1.86 1.66 11.33
C ALA A 102 -1.82 1.53 12.87
N ALA A 103 -1.47 0.34 13.38
CA ALA A 103 -1.35 0.08 14.81
C ALA A 103 -0.20 0.82 15.50
N LEU A 104 0.72 1.45 14.75
CA LEU A 104 1.74 2.35 15.30
C LEU A 104 1.18 3.73 15.70
N GLY A 105 -0.03 4.06 15.26
CA GLY A 105 -0.64 5.37 15.49
C GLY A 105 0.26 6.51 15.01
N ASP A 106 0.54 7.46 15.89
CA ASP A 106 1.37 8.64 15.57
C ASP A 106 2.88 8.40 15.65
N LEU A 107 3.33 7.24 16.12
CA LEU A 107 4.74 6.96 16.33
C LEU A 107 5.61 7.17 15.07
N PRO A 108 5.21 6.76 13.85
CA PRO A 108 6.01 6.98 12.65
C PRO A 108 6.22 8.47 12.37
N ARG A 109 5.17 9.28 12.53
CA ARG A 109 5.22 10.74 12.34
C ARG A 109 6.06 11.44 13.42
N GLN A 110 6.08 10.91 14.64
CA GLN A 110 6.91 11.44 15.72
C GLN A 110 8.40 11.17 15.50
N ARG A 111 8.75 10.02 14.91
CA ARG A 111 10.15 9.62 14.69
C ARG A 111 10.72 10.10 13.35
N PHE A 112 9.89 10.15 12.31
CA PHE A 112 10.27 10.51 10.94
C PHE A 112 9.26 11.51 10.36
N PRO A 113 9.20 12.75 10.89
CA PRO A 113 8.19 13.74 10.52
C PRO A 113 8.23 14.16 9.04
N GLU A 114 9.38 13.99 8.39
CA GLU A 114 9.59 14.29 6.97
C GLU A 114 9.08 13.19 6.02
N LEU A 115 8.83 11.98 6.54
CA LEU A 115 8.39 10.87 5.71
C LEU A 115 6.87 10.78 5.65
N PRO A 116 6.28 10.76 4.43
CA PRO A 116 4.85 10.55 4.27
C PRO A 116 4.45 9.10 4.61
N ASP A 117 3.17 8.86 4.86
CA ASP A 117 2.65 7.51 5.06
C ASP A 117 2.99 6.61 3.85
N PRO A 118 3.64 5.43 4.07
CA PRO A 118 4.09 4.56 3.00
C PRO A 118 2.95 3.85 2.27
N TYR A 119 1.84 3.59 2.96
CA TYR A 119 0.74 2.77 2.45
C TYR A 119 -0.43 3.61 1.92
N GLU A 120 -0.51 4.90 2.20
CA GLU A 120 -1.59 5.76 1.68
C GLU A 120 -1.74 5.70 0.15
N PRO A 121 -0.68 5.71 -0.69
CA PRO A 121 -0.85 5.54 -2.14
C PRO A 121 -1.49 4.19 -2.51
N LEU A 122 -1.17 3.13 -1.76
CA LEU A 122 -1.73 1.80 -1.98
C LEU A 122 -3.21 1.73 -1.56
N LEU A 123 -3.58 2.40 -0.46
CA LEU A 123 -4.96 2.53 -0.02
C LEU A 123 -5.81 3.33 -1.02
N VAL A 124 -5.25 4.40 -1.58
CA VAL A 124 -5.90 5.17 -2.65
C VAL A 124 -6.01 4.35 -3.93
N LEU A 125 -5.00 3.53 -4.26
CA LEU A 125 -5.04 2.59 -5.40
C LEU A 125 -6.23 1.65 -5.26
N PHE A 126 -6.40 1.00 -4.10
CA PHE A 126 -7.53 0.11 -3.83
C PHE A 126 -8.88 0.82 -3.99
N GLY A 127 -9.01 2.06 -3.53
CA GLY A 127 -10.21 2.88 -3.73
C GLY A 127 -10.52 3.23 -5.19
N ARG A 128 -9.60 2.97 -6.12
CA ARG A 128 -9.78 3.20 -7.56
C ARG A 128 -10.13 1.93 -8.34
N GLY A 129 -10.58 0.88 -7.66
CA GLY A 129 -11.07 -0.37 -8.27
C GLY A 129 -9.94 -1.28 -8.76
N GLY A 130 -10.18 -2.58 -8.92
CA GLY A 130 -9.18 -3.54 -9.39
C GLY A 130 -7.97 -3.74 -8.47
N ALA A 131 -7.26 -4.83 -8.68
CA ALA A 131 -6.12 -5.22 -7.85
C ALA A 131 -4.78 -5.09 -8.57
N TYR A 132 -3.75 -5.64 -7.95
CA TYR A 132 -2.48 -5.90 -8.59
C TYR A 132 -1.95 -7.28 -8.22
N THR A 133 -1.09 -7.81 -9.06
CA THR A 133 -0.25 -8.96 -8.73
C THR A 133 1.22 -8.56 -8.78
N VAL A 134 2.08 -9.44 -8.28
CA VAL A 134 3.53 -9.25 -8.36
C VAL A 134 4.11 -10.45 -9.06
N ALA A 135 4.72 -10.22 -10.23
CA ALA A 135 5.34 -11.25 -11.03
C ALA A 135 6.59 -10.68 -11.69
N ASN A 136 7.61 -11.51 -11.90
CA ASN A 136 8.82 -11.15 -12.66
C ASN A 136 9.51 -9.85 -12.21
N GLY A 137 9.50 -9.55 -10.91
CA GLY A 137 10.08 -8.32 -10.37
C GLY A 137 9.32 -7.05 -10.72
N ALA A 138 8.02 -7.15 -11.00
CA ALA A 138 7.14 -6.02 -11.32
C ALA A 138 5.81 -6.11 -10.57
N ILE A 139 5.17 -4.95 -10.38
CA ILE A 139 3.75 -4.86 -10.05
C ILE A 139 2.96 -4.89 -11.36
N GLU A 140 1.99 -5.81 -11.43
CA GLU A 140 1.13 -6.05 -12.59
C GLU A 140 -0.28 -5.53 -12.30
N LEU A 141 -0.76 -4.55 -13.08
CA LEU A 141 -2.07 -3.92 -12.91
C LEU A 141 -3.12 -4.42 -13.93
N GLY A 142 -2.81 -5.47 -14.70
CA GLY A 142 -3.69 -6.03 -15.75
C GLY A 142 -3.67 -5.27 -17.08
N TYR A 143 -3.35 -3.98 -17.08
CA TYR A 143 -3.25 -3.12 -18.27
C TYR A 143 -1.87 -2.42 -18.38
N GLY A 144 -0.94 -2.81 -17.51
CA GLY A 144 0.38 -2.22 -17.45
C GLY A 144 1.19 -2.85 -16.33
N THR A 145 2.51 -2.76 -16.47
CA THR A 145 3.47 -3.32 -15.54
C THR A 145 4.35 -2.20 -15.00
N LEU A 146 4.78 -2.32 -13.75
CA LEU A 146 5.66 -1.36 -13.10
C LEU A 146 6.86 -2.11 -12.50
N PRO A 147 8.08 -1.91 -13.04
CA PRO A 147 9.25 -2.64 -12.56
C PRO A 147 9.60 -2.24 -11.13
N ILE A 148 9.98 -3.22 -10.30
CA ILE A 148 10.50 -2.98 -8.95
C ILE A 148 12.02 -2.74 -9.10
N LEU A 149 12.41 -1.46 -9.08
CA LEU A 149 13.81 -1.01 -9.20
C LEU A 149 14.60 -1.29 -7.91
N SER A 150 15.88 -0.90 -7.85
CA SER A 150 16.59 -0.90 -6.57
C SER A 150 15.98 0.10 -5.58
N VAL A 151 16.18 -0.15 -4.27
CA VAL A 151 15.71 0.75 -3.21
C VAL A 151 16.22 2.18 -3.40
N ALA A 152 17.50 2.34 -3.74
CA ALA A 152 18.12 3.65 -3.93
C ALA A 152 17.52 4.40 -5.13
N GLU A 153 17.40 3.74 -6.28
CA GLU A 153 16.78 4.32 -7.47
C GLU A 153 15.33 4.74 -7.17
N ARG A 154 14.57 3.83 -6.57
CA ARG A 154 13.15 4.06 -6.28
C ARG A 154 12.94 5.19 -5.28
N ALA A 155 13.74 5.25 -4.21
CA ALA A 155 13.66 6.31 -3.20
C ALA A 155 14.05 7.70 -3.75
N SER A 156 14.90 7.74 -4.79
CA SER A 156 15.40 8.99 -5.40
C SER A 156 14.43 9.65 -6.39
N LEU A 157 13.36 8.95 -6.79
CA LEU A 157 12.38 9.50 -7.73
C LEU A 157 11.67 10.72 -7.14
N ALA A 158 11.25 11.64 -8.00
CA ALA A 158 10.45 12.78 -7.59
C ALA A 158 9.08 12.33 -7.05
N PRO A 159 8.54 12.98 -6.01
CA PRO A 159 7.22 12.69 -5.49
C PRO A 159 6.15 12.95 -6.54
N GLN A 160 5.15 12.07 -6.60
CA GLN A 160 4.01 12.23 -7.48
C GLN A 160 2.76 12.62 -6.68
N PRO A 161 1.91 13.54 -7.18
CA PRO A 161 0.70 13.94 -6.48
C PRO A 161 -0.32 12.81 -6.46
N ILE A 162 -0.89 12.56 -5.28
CA ILE A 162 -1.90 11.51 -5.05
C ILE A 162 -3.25 12.08 -4.58
N ASP A 163 -3.42 13.39 -4.61
CA ASP A 163 -4.72 14.01 -4.32
C ASP A 163 -5.72 13.68 -5.44
N ALA A 164 -7.01 13.65 -5.08
CA ALA A 164 -8.07 13.26 -6.01
C ALA A 164 -8.08 14.09 -7.30
N GLY A 165 -7.88 15.41 -7.19
CA GLY A 165 -7.91 16.31 -8.35
C GLY A 165 -6.80 15.98 -9.36
N SER A 166 -5.58 15.77 -8.89
CA SER A 166 -4.44 15.39 -9.73
C SER A 166 -4.59 14.01 -10.38
N LEU A 167 -5.22 13.06 -9.68
CA LEU A 167 -5.47 11.71 -10.19
C LEU A 167 -6.59 11.70 -11.24
N ASP A 168 -7.69 12.39 -10.97
CA ASP A 168 -8.84 12.49 -11.87
C ASP A 168 -8.52 13.32 -13.12
N ALA A 169 -7.62 14.31 -13.01
CA ALA A 169 -7.06 15.00 -14.17
C ALA A 169 -6.27 14.04 -15.07
N LEU A 170 -5.37 13.24 -14.47
CA LEU A 170 -4.53 12.30 -15.22
C LEU A 170 -5.36 11.25 -15.98
N ASP A 171 -6.45 10.77 -15.39
CA ASP A 171 -7.31 9.77 -16.02
C ASP A 171 -8.13 10.34 -17.19
N ARG A 172 -8.46 11.65 -17.18
CA ARG A 172 -9.16 12.31 -18.30
C ARG A 172 -8.28 12.62 -19.51
N GLU A 173 -6.97 12.67 -19.32
CA GLU A 173 -6.01 12.95 -20.40
C GLU A 173 -5.79 11.75 -21.34
N GLY A 174 -6.50 10.63 -21.15
CA GLY A 174 -6.17 9.34 -21.74
C GLY A 174 -7.30 8.47 -22.23
#